data_AF-A0A1R4EH93-F1
#
_entry.id   AF-A0A1R4EH93-F1
#
_cell.length_a   1.000
_cell.length_b   1.000
_cell.length_c   1.000
_cell.angle_alpha   90.00
_cell.angle_beta   90.00
_cell.angle_gamma   90.00
#
_symmetry.space_group_name_H-M   'P 1'
#
loop_
_entity.id
_entity.type
_entity.pdbx_description
1 polymer ?
#
loop_
_entity_poly.entity_id
_entity_poly.type
_entity_poly.pdbx_seq_one_letter_code
_entity_poly.pdbx_strand_id
1 'polypeptide(L)'
;MKYVSIPLMCGLLVLAGCSDNNADSQSDDAETTTDVQVVGEETTENDAVEALESEEEQLAEAEEVEAVEDDWMDEDELEDDYVNPNAGIPNVWRSEFGQGYSVYSINDAKGTNLSISCNDAAGQEYDHAVYLDYRGETYSNTNSEYPVSLLVDDAIEVAAPESTDWRNGANAWNELAENVAQATKIDAYLHNKKVATFTPSPANVAKVVSELASCQEMLYQDQDNW
;
A
#
# COMPACT_ATOMS: atom_id res chain seq x y z
N MET A 1 25.89 -17.40 38.61
CA MET A 1 26.57 -16.12 38.90
C MET A 1 27.17 -15.64 37.57
N LYS A 2 26.85 -14.48 36.98
CA LYS A 2 26.44 -13.18 37.53
C LYS A 2 25.45 -12.51 36.56
N TYR A 3 24.37 -11.97 37.10
CA TYR A 3 23.53 -10.95 36.46
C TYR A 3 24.27 -9.60 36.54
N VAL A 4 24.20 -8.79 35.49
CA VAL A 4 24.58 -7.37 35.55
C VAL A 4 23.32 -6.54 35.30
N SER A 5 22.96 -5.81 36.34
CA SER A 5 21.84 -4.87 36.43
C SER A 5 22.31 -3.49 35.95
N ILE A 6 21.48 -2.80 35.16
CA ILE A 6 21.68 -1.40 34.78
C ILE A 6 20.52 -0.59 35.37
N PRO A 7 20.77 0.47 36.17
CA PRO A 7 19.73 1.18 36.88
C PRO A 7 19.03 2.24 36.02
N LEU A 8 17.72 2.32 36.22
CA LEU A 8 16.84 3.47 35.95
C LEU A 8 17.40 4.74 36.59
N MET A 9 17.42 5.86 35.87
CA MET A 9 17.40 7.19 36.48
C MET A 9 16.17 7.97 36.01
N CYS A 10 15.37 8.31 37.01
CA CYS A 10 14.22 9.17 37.00
C CYS A 10 14.69 10.64 37.02
N GLY A 11 14.14 11.47 36.13
CA GLY A 11 14.42 12.91 36.08
C GLY A 11 13.13 13.70 36.06
N LEU A 12 12.51 13.87 37.23
CA LEU A 12 11.44 14.82 37.48
C LEU A 12 12.04 16.23 37.60
N LEU A 13 11.53 17.21 36.85
CA LEU A 13 11.67 18.62 37.22
C LEU A 13 10.37 19.37 36.91
N VAL A 14 9.64 19.65 37.98
CA VAL A 14 8.55 20.62 38.07
C VAL A 14 9.18 21.97 38.41
N LEU A 15 8.72 23.06 37.79
CA LEU A 15 8.46 24.33 38.47
C LEU A 15 7.54 25.23 37.64
N ALA A 16 6.63 25.87 38.34
CA ALA A 16 5.50 26.65 37.89
C ALA A 16 5.84 28.13 37.59
N GLY A 17 4.92 28.84 36.95
CA GLY A 17 4.89 30.31 36.93
C GLY A 17 3.79 30.89 36.03
N CYS A 18 2.71 31.37 36.64
CA CYS A 18 1.65 32.16 36.02
C CYS A 18 2.08 33.63 35.78
N SER A 19 1.47 34.31 34.80
CA SER A 19 0.78 35.63 34.93
C SER A 19 0.87 36.48 33.63
N ASP A 20 -0.32 36.62 33.03
CA ASP A 20 -1.00 37.81 32.53
C ASP A 20 -0.48 38.75 31.41
N ASN A 21 -1.47 39.04 30.56
CA ASN A 21 -1.75 40.24 29.76
C ASN A 21 -0.88 40.49 28.51
N ASN A 22 -1.52 40.38 27.34
CA ASN A 22 -1.61 41.57 26.51
C ASN A 22 -2.82 41.55 25.56
N ALA A 23 -3.38 42.73 25.37
CA ALA A 23 -4.52 43.07 24.53
C ALA A 23 -4.08 43.43 23.10
N ASP A 24 -5.08 43.86 22.32
CA ASP A 24 -5.09 44.46 20.97
C ASP A 24 -5.18 43.48 19.80
N SER A 25 -6.39 43.28 19.24
CA SER A 25 -7.06 44.06 18.16
C SER A 25 -6.56 43.61 16.78
N GLN A 26 -7.35 43.42 15.72
CA GLN A 26 -8.50 44.18 15.23
C GLN A 26 -9.08 43.45 13.99
N SER A 27 -10.34 43.78 13.63
CA SER A 27 -10.96 43.83 12.28
C SER A 27 -11.03 42.54 11.43
N ASP A 28 -12.07 42.21 10.68
CA ASP A 28 -13.37 42.79 10.33
C ASP A 28 -14.22 41.60 9.85
N ASP A 29 -15.53 41.61 10.07
CA ASP A 29 -16.48 41.01 9.12
C ASP A 29 -17.88 41.56 9.38
N ALA A 30 -18.47 42.11 8.31
CA ALA A 30 -19.85 42.52 8.24
C ALA A 30 -20.71 41.31 7.89
N GLU A 31 -21.89 41.17 8.51
CA GLU A 31 -23.15 41.17 7.77
C GLU A 31 -24.36 41.18 8.70
N THR A 32 -25.37 41.90 8.21
CA THR A 32 -26.63 42.31 8.80
C THR A 32 -27.61 41.16 9.06
N THR A 33 -28.23 41.14 10.25
CA THR A 33 -29.48 40.40 10.51
C THR A 33 -30.51 41.32 11.15
N THR A 34 -31.70 41.39 10.56
CA THR A 34 -32.85 42.17 11.02
C THR A 34 -33.76 41.30 11.90
N ASP A 35 -34.12 41.82 13.07
CA ASP A 35 -35.08 41.25 14.01
C ASP A 35 -36.51 41.27 13.49
N VAL A 36 -37.26 40.19 13.73
CA VAL A 36 -38.73 40.18 13.71
C VAL A 36 -39.22 39.49 14.98
N GLN A 37 -39.88 40.27 15.85
CA GLN A 37 -40.68 39.76 16.97
C GLN A 37 -42.00 39.16 16.46
N VAL A 38 -42.40 38.03 17.05
CA VAL A 38 -43.81 37.61 17.07
C VAL A 38 -44.20 37.22 18.50
N VAL A 39 -45.31 37.80 18.93
CA VAL A 39 -46.01 37.62 20.20
C VAL A 39 -47.23 36.74 19.95
N GLY A 40 -47.59 35.91 20.93
CA GLY A 40 -48.88 35.23 21.06
C GLY A 40 -48.74 33.71 20.92
N GLU A 41 -49.51 32.87 21.59
CA GLU A 41 -50.56 33.02 22.60
C GLU A 41 -50.76 31.61 23.17
N GLU A 42 -51.06 31.48 24.46
CA GLU A 42 -51.36 30.20 25.11
C GLU A 42 -52.59 29.52 24.50
N THR A 43 -52.48 28.23 24.18
CA THR A 43 -53.64 27.33 24.11
C THR A 43 -53.29 26.00 24.74
N THR A 44 -54.28 25.47 25.46
CA THR A 44 -54.19 24.54 26.58
C THR A 44 -54.09 23.07 26.18
N GLU A 45 -53.36 22.30 26.98
CA GLU A 45 -53.34 20.84 27.04
C GLU A 45 -54.77 20.26 27.16
N ASN A 46 -55.40 19.89 26.04
CA ASN A 46 -56.49 18.89 26.00
C ASN A 46 -56.96 18.49 24.59
N ASP A 47 -56.40 19.05 23.52
CA ASP A 47 -56.77 18.69 22.13
C ASP A 47 -55.79 17.73 21.44
N ALA A 48 -54.77 17.22 22.16
CA ALA A 48 -53.72 16.37 21.59
C ALA A 48 -53.96 14.84 21.70
N VAL A 49 -55.11 14.41 22.22
CA VAL A 49 -55.36 12.98 22.54
C VAL A 49 -56.33 12.31 21.55
N GLU A 50 -57.08 13.04 20.73
CA GLU A 50 -58.02 12.46 19.74
C GLU A 50 -57.54 12.53 18.27
N ALA A 51 -56.24 12.75 18.03
CA ALA A 51 -55.65 12.74 16.69
C ALA A 51 -54.59 11.66 16.47
N LEU A 52 -54.35 10.79 17.48
CA LEU A 52 -53.35 9.71 17.41
C LEU A 52 -53.96 8.31 17.19
N GLU A 53 -55.29 8.21 17.02
CA GLU A 53 -56.00 6.93 16.82
C GLU A 53 -56.57 6.76 15.40
N SER A 54 -56.01 7.43 14.38
CA SER A 54 -56.49 7.33 12.99
C SER A 54 -55.42 7.10 11.90
N GLU A 55 -54.16 6.82 12.27
CA GLU A 55 -53.08 6.53 11.31
C GLU A 55 -52.37 5.18 11.51
N GLU A 56 -52.89 4.28 12.37
CA GLU A 56 -52.39 2.89 12.47
C GLU A 56 -53.12 1.90 11.53
N GLU A 57 -54.11 2.35 10.76
CA GLU A 57 -54.92 1.50 9.86
C GLU A 57 -54.69 1.79 8.37
N GLN A 58 -53.46 2.16 7.97
CA GLN A 58 -53.06 2.24 6.54
C GLN A 58 -51.63 1.74 6.24
N LEU A 59 -51.00 0.99 7.16
CA LEU A 59 -49.62 0.47 7.02
C LEU A 59 -49.55 -1.04 6.76
N ALA A 60 -50.60 -1.65 6.20
CA ALA A 60 -50.71 -3.10 6.03
C ALA A 60 -50.87 -3.59 4.57
N GLU A 61 -50.86 -2.73 3.56
CA GLU A 61 -50.87 -3.16 2.15
C GLU A 61 -49.92 -2.29 1.31
N ALA A 62 -49.16 -2.95 0.43
CA ALA A 62 -48.00 -2.45 -0.33
C ALA A 62 -46.73 -2.35 0.54
N GLU A 63 -45.69 -3.14 0.33
CA GLU A 63 -45.02 -3.37 -0.94
C GLU A 63 -44.23 -4.69 -0.81
N GLU A 64 -44.66 -5.75 -1.51
CA GLU A 64 -43.73 -6.81 -1.90
C GLU A 64 -42.75 -6.16 -2.87
N VAL A 65 -41.69 -5.56 -2.32
CA VAL A 65 -40.49 -5.28 -3.09
C VAL A 65 -39.88 -6.63 -3.37
N GLU A 66 -40.16 -7.17 -4.56
CA GLU A 66 -39.34 -8.22 -5.11
C GLU A 66 -37.91 -7.70 -5.10
N ALA A 67 -37.09 -8.31 -4.24
CA ALA A 67 -35.65 -8.17 -4.31
C ALA A 67 -35.27 -8.64 -5.72
N VAL A 68 -35.09 -7.68 -6.62
CA VAL A 68 -34.23 -7.87 -7.78
C VAL A 68 -32.87 -8.11 -7.15
N GLU A 69 -32.55 -9.38 -6.95
CA GLU A 69 -31.18 -9.83 -6.87
C GLU A 69 -30.57 -9.35 -8.19
N ASP A 70 -29.98 -8.15 -8.15
CA ASP A 70 -28.98 -7.77 -9.11
C ASP A 70 -27.95 -8.90 -9.01
N ASP A 71 -28.04 -9.79 -10.00
CA ASP A 71 -27.16 -10.91 -10.26
C ASP A 71 -25.81 -10.29 -10.65
N TRP A 72 -25.15 -9.68 -9.67
CA TRP A 72 -23.76 -9.28 -9.73
C TRP A 72 -23.03 -10.59 -9.92
N MET A 73 -22.70 -10.90 -11.18
CA MET A 73 -21.87 -12.05 -11.54
C MET A 73 -20.74 -12.15 -10.52
N ASP A 74 -20.66 -13.30 -9.86
CA ASP A 74 -19.57 -13.62 -8.95
C ASP A 74 -18.25 -13.31 -9.67
N GLU A 75 -17.56 -12.24 -9.25
CA GLU A 75 -16.23 -11.86 -9.79
C GLU A 75 -15.18 -12.96 -9.57
N ASP A 76 -15.54 -13.98 -8.78
CA ASP A 76 -14.75 -15.17 -8.49
C ASP A 76 -14.82 -16.24 -9.61
N GLU A 77 -15.68 -16.08 -10.65
CA GLU A 77 -15.82 -17.09 -11.72
C GLU A 77 -15.23 -16.68 -13.09
N LEU A 78 -14.57 -15.52 -13.18
CA LEU A 78 -13.75 -15.11 -14.34
C LEU A 78 -12.25 -15.49 -14.21
N GLU A 79 -11.94 -16.49 -13.38
CA GLU A 79 -10.57 -16.67 -12.84
C GLU A 79 -9.57 -17.50 -13.67
N ASP A 80 -9.93 -18.23 -14.74
CA ASP A 80 -9.05 -19.29 -15.25
C ASP A 80 -8.61 -19.20 -16.73
N ASP A 81 -8.94 -18.13 -17.47
CA ASP A 81 -8.56 -18.02 -18.89
C ASP A 81 -7.68 -16.82 -19.29
N TYR A 82 -7.32 -15.94 -18.34
CA TYR A 82 -6.33 -14.89 -18.63
C TYR A 82 -4.94 -15.51 -18.87
N VAL A 83 -4.65 -15.81 -20.13
CA VAL A 83 -3.32 -16.18 -20.61
C VAL A 83 -2.70 -14.93 -21.22
N ASN A 84 -1.70 -14.36 -20.55
CA ASN A 84 -0.92 -13.27 -21.15
C ASN A 84 -0.28 -13.77 -22.46
N PRO A 85 -0.70 -13.28 -23.64
CA PRO A 85 -0.24 -13.81 -24.93
C PRO A 85 1.24 -13.49 -25.21
N ASN A 86 1.84 -12.61 -24.39
CA ASN A 86 3.26 -12.27 -24.42
C ASN A 86 4.07 -13.05 -23.37
N ALA A 87 3.45 -13.96 -22.61
CA ALA A 87 4.15 -14.77 -21.62
C ALA A 87 5.18 -15.70 -22.30
N GLY A 88 6.45 -15.53 -21.95
CA GLY A 88 7.52 -16.42 -22.39
C GLY A 88 7.44 -17.80 -21.73
N ILE A 89 8.46 -18.63 -21.96
CA ILE A 89 8.63 -19.91 -21.24
C ILE A 89 8.56 -19.64 -19.72
N PRO A 90 7.63 -20.26 -18.97
CA PRO A 90 7.48 -20.05 -17.53
C PRO A 90 8.73 -20.44 -16.76
N ASN A 91 8.95 -19.79 -15.62
CA ASN A 91 10.02 -20.09 -14.68
C ASN A 91 11.42 -19.99 -15.30
N VAL A 92 11.60 -19.08 -16.26
CA VAL A 92 12.90 -18.80 -16.86
C VAL A 92 13.17 -17.31 -16.76
N TRP A 93 14.17 -16.96 -15.96
CA TRP A 93 14.71 -15.61 -15.89
C TRP A 93 15.25 -15.17 -17.24
N ARG A 94 14.99 -13.91 -17.56
CA ARG A 94 15.54 -13.16 -18.69
C ARG A 94 16.15 -11.88 -18.15
N SER A 95 17.12 -11.34 -18.86
CA SER A 95 17.65 -10.02 -18.60
C SER A 95 17.68 -9.19 -19.88
N GLU A 96 17.43 -7.91 -19.73
CA GLU A 96 17.59 -6.91 -20.77
C GLU A 96 18.20 -5.64 -20.19
N PHE A 97 18.84 -4.84 -21.03
CA PHE A 97 19.40 -3.56 -20.64
C PHE A 97 18.86 -2.47 -21.55
N GLY A 98 18.38 -1.38 -20.95
CA GLY A 98 17.83 -0.25 -21.69
C GLY A 98 17.67 0.98 -20.82
N GLN A 99 17.93 2.16 -21.41
CA GLN A 99 17.76 3.46 -20.73
C GLN A 99 18.48 3.58 -19.38
N GLY A 100 19.60 2.87 -19.19
CA GLY A 100 20.36 2.89 -17.95
C GLY A 100 19.90 1.88 -16.89
N TYR A 101 18.98 0.98 -17.22
CA TYR A 101 18.53 -0.08 -16.33
C TYR A 101 18.89 -1.47 -16.84
N SER A 102 19.35 -2.33 -15.93
CA SER A 102 19.27 -3.79 -16.11
C SER A 102 17.95 -4.30 -15.55
N VAL A 103 17.12 -4.89 -16.40
CA VAL A 103 15.82 -5.45 -16.03
C VAL A 103 15.89 -6.96 -16.07
N TYR A 104 15.59 -7.60 -14.94
CA TYR A 104 15.47 -9.05 -14.81
C TYR A 104 14.00 -9.42 -14.71
N SER A 105 13.52 -10.34 -15.54
CA SER A 105 12.11 -10.73 -15.55
C SER A 105 11.88 -12.23 -15.59
N ILE A 106 10.83 -12.69 -14.91
CA ILE A 106 10.39 -14.08 -14.86
C ILE A 106 8.87 -14.14 -14.86
N ASN A 107 8.31 -15.08 -15.61
CA ASN A 107 6.86 -15.29 -15.67
C ASN A 107 6.47 -16.67 -15.14
N ASP A 108 5.26 -16.79 -14.59
CA ASP A 108 4.67 -18.07 -14.24
C ASP A 108 3.87 -18.65 -15.43
N ALA A 109 3.22 -19.79 -15.21
CA ALA A 109 2.41 -20.46 -16.24
C ALA A 109 1.08 -19.74 -16.52
N LYS A 110 0.63 -18.87 -15.62
CA LYS A 110 -0.60 -18.07 -15.74
C LYS A 110 -0.33 -16.71 -16.41
N GLY A 111 0.93 -16.40 -16.68
CA GLY A 111 1.33 -15.14 -17.30
C GLY A 111 1.55 -13.99 -16.33
N THR A 112 1.55 -14.26 -15.02
CA THR A 112 2.04 -13.31 -14.01
C THR A 112 3.52 -13.07 -14.25
N ASN A 113 3.94 -11.80 -14.30
CA ASN A 113 5.32 -11.42 -14.61
C ASN A 113 5.91 -10.62 -13.44
N LEU A 114 7.00 -11.12 -12.86
CA LEU A 114 7.82 -10.40 -11.89
C LEU A 114 9.01 -9.80 -12.62
N SER A 115 9.23 -8.50 -12.48
CA SER A 115 10.38 -7.78 -13.03
C SER A 115 11.11 -6.99 -11.95
N ILE A 116 12.43 -7.03 -11.98
CA ILE A 116 13.31 -6.29 -11.07
C ILE A 116 14.21 -5.42 -11.92
N SER A 117 14.09 -4.11 -11.76
CA SER A 117 14.80 -3.09 -12.51
C SER A 117 15.89 -2.46 -11.65
N CYS A 118 17.13 -2.63 -12.09
CA CYS A 118 18.32 -2.09 -11.45
C CYS A 118 18.79 -0.84 -12.16
N ASN A 119 18.85 0.28 -11.43
CA ASN A 119 19.45 1.49 -11.96
C ASN A 119 20.97 1.33 -11.98
N ASP A 120 21.52 1.09 -13.18
CA ASP A 120 22.98 1.00 -13.38
C ASP A 120 23.56 2.33 -13.87
N ALA A 121 22.75 3.15 -14.56
CA ALA A 121 23.17 4.39 -15.21
C ALA A 121 22.02 5.32 -15.62
N ALA A 122 20.82 5.17 -15.06
CA ALA A 122 19.65 5.98 -15.42
C ALA A 122 19.72 7.42 -14.88
N GLY A 123 20.55 7.66 -13.86
CA GLY A 123 20.68 8.94 -13.15
C GLY A 123 20.49 8.74 -11.65
N GLN A 124 20.96 9.69 -10.85
CA GLN A 124 20.88 9.61 -9.38
C GLN A 124 19.48 9.92 -8.86
N GLU A 125 18.68 10.63 -9.65
CA GLU A 125 17.29 10.98 -9.33
C GLU A 125 16.32 9.81 -9.51
N TYR A 126 16.80 8.66 -10.00
CA TYR A 126 16.01 7.48 -10.24
C TYR A 126 16.41 6.35 -9.29
N ASP A 127 15.42 5.61 -8.83
CA ASP A 127 15.64 4.47 -7.95
C ASP A 127 15.48 3.14 -8.70
N HIS A 128 15.74 2.06 -7.99
CA HIS A 128 15.41 0.72 -8.43
C HIS A 128 13.90 0.46 -8.32
N ALA A 129 13.42 -0.52 -9.05
CA ALA A 129 12.01 -0.88 -9.00
C ALA A 129 11.77 -2.38 -9.07
N VAL A 130 10.71 -2.83 -8.42
CA VAL A 130 10.15 -4.17 -8.59
C VAL A 130 8.74 -4.00 -9.11
N TYR A 131 8.44 -4.66 -10.22
CA TYR A 131 7.13 -4.69 -10.84
C TYR A 131 6.55 -6.10 -10.79
N LEU A 132 5.25 -6.19 -10.51
CA LEU A 132 4.49 -7.42 -10.63
C LEU A 132 3.29 -7.15 -11.53
N ASP A 133 3.30 -7.73 -12.73
CA ASP A 133 2.13 -7.70 -13.61
C ASP A 133 1.25 -8.91 -13.28
N TYR A 134 0.03 -8.65 -12.80
CA TYR A 134 -0.92 -9.67 -12.39
C TYR A 134 -2.33 -9.28 -12.85
N ARG A 135 -3.00 -10.19 -13.57
CA ARG A 135 -4.36 -9.99 -14.12
C ARG A 135 -4.56 -8.70 -14.92
N GLY A 136 -3.52 -8.27 -15.66
CA GLY A 136 -3.57 -7.06 -16.49
C GLY A 136 -3.31 -5.76 -15.74
N GLU A 137 -3.06 -5.81 -14.43
CA GLU A 137 -2.62 -4.69 -13.62
C GLU A 137 -1.11 -4.79 -13.32
N THR A 138 -0.46 -3.64 -13.12
CA THR A 138 0.95 -3.56 -12.73
C THR A 138 1.07 -2.97 -11.32
N TYR A 139 1.68 -3.75 -10.43
CA TYR A 139 1.99 -3.35 -9.06
C TYR A 139 3.48 -3.03 -8.94
N SER A 140 3.82 -2.07 -8.09
CA SER A 140 5.18 -1.52 -7.97
C SER A 140 5.53 -1.27 -6.51
N ASN A 141 6.81 -1.38 -6.14
CA ASN A 141 7.32 -0.94 -4.83
C ASN A 141 7.09 0.56 -4.56
N THR A 142 6.95 1.37 -5.61
CA THR A 142 6.63 2.80 -5.50
C THR A 142 5.14 3.09 -5.33
N ASN A 143 4.28 2.07 -5.39
CA ASN A 143 2.85 2.21 -5.13
C ASN A 143 2.52 1.72 -3.71
N SER A 144 2.42 2.67 -2.78
CA SER A 144 2.20 2.37 -1.36
C SER A 144 0.84 1.73 -1.05
N GLU A 145 -0.14 1.82 -1.95
CA GLU A 145 -1.43 1.15 -1.79
C GLU A 145 -1.32 -0.37 -2.03
N TYR A 146 -0.36 -0.79 -2.86
CA TYR A 146 -0.22 -2.18 -3.29
C TYR A 146 1.24 -2.67 -3.20
N PRO A 147 1.80 -2.82 -1.98
CA PRO A 147 3.16 -3.28 -1.81
C PRO A 147 3.32 -4.73 -2.29
N VAL A 148 4.37 -4.97 -3.08
CA VAL A 148 4.76 -6.30 -3.53
C VAL A 148 5.71 -6.92 -2.51
N SER A 149 5.32 -8.07 -1.94
CA SER A 149 6.19 -8.87 -1.06
C SER A 149 6.55 -10.19 -1.73
N LEU A 150 7.79 -10.65 -1.49
CA LEU A 150 8.30 -11.90 -2.01
C LEU A 150 8.72 -12.81 -0.86
N LEU A 151 8.33 -14.08 -0.93
CA LEU A 151 8.87 -15.13 -0.08
C LEU A 151 9.84 -15.99 -0.88
N VAL A 152 11.12 -15.88 -0.54
CA VAL A 152 12.23 -16.59 -1.19
C VAL A 152 12.49 -17.91 -0.48
N ASP A 153 12.54 -18.98 -1.27
CA ASP A 153 12.86 -20.35 -0.86
C ASP A 153 12.12 -20.81 0.41
N ASP A 154 10.84 -20.42 0.53
CA ASP A 154 9.95 -20.74 1.66
C ASP A 154 10.43 -20.27 3.04
N ALA A 155 11.40 -19.35 3.11
CA ALA A 155 12.07 -19.01 4.36
C ALA A 155 12.29 -17.50 4.59
N ILE A 156 12.58 -16.74 3.54
CA ILE A 156 13.02 -15.35 3.67
C ILE A 156 11.99 -14.45 3.01
N GLU A 157 11.31 -13.63 3.81
CA GLU A 157 10.43 -12.58 3.30
C GLU A 157 11.26 -11.34 2.97
N VAL A 158 11.16 -10.87 1.73
CA VAL A 158 11.78 -9.63 1.27
C VAL A 158 10.74 -8.76 0.58
N ALA A 159 10.89 -7.45 0.70
CA ALA A 159 10.05 -6.47 0.02
C ALA A 159 10.94 -5.36 -0.52
N ALA A 160 10.66 -4.91 -1.73
CA ALA A 160 11.33 -3.75 -2.28
C ALA A 160 10.82 -2.50 -1.54
N PRO A 161 11.72 -1.64 -1.04
CA PRO A 161 11.32 -0.38 -0.42
C PRO A 161 10.78 0.59 -1.47
N GLU A 162 10.00 1.58 -1.05
CA GLU A 162 9.57 2.68 -1.93
C GLU A 162 10.75 3.49 -2.47
N SER A 163 11.82 3.62 -1.68
CA SER A 163 13.08 4.22 -2.09
C SER A 163 14.27 3.62 -1.33
N THR A 164 15.42 3.60 -1.98
CA THR A 164 16.71 3.16 -1.44
C THR A 164 17.59 4.30 -0.91
N ASP A 165 17.17 5.56 -1.03
CA ASP A 165 17.94 6.78 -0.63
C ASP A 165 18.07 7.00 0.88
N TRP A 166 17.69 6.01 1.68
CA TRP A 166 17.77 6.06 3.14
C TRP A 166 18.12 4.68 3.68
N ARG A 167 18.68 4.66 4.89
CA ARG A 167 19.39 3.48 5.43
C ARG A 167 18.58 2.18 5.43
N ASN A 168 17.31 2.19 5.86
CA ASN A 168 16.58 0.92 5.88
C ASN A 168 16.03 0.55 4.51
N GLY A 169 15.77 1.52 3.63
CA GLY A 169 15.48 1.27 2.23
C GLY A 169 16.65 0.56 1.55
N ALA A 170 17.84 1.14 1.66
CA ALA A 170 19.08 0.52 1.19
C ALA A 170 19.26 -0.92 1.69
N ASN A 171 19.12 -1.15 3.00
CA ASN A 171 19.24 -2.50 3.56
C ASN A 171 18.20 -3.46 3.00
N ALA A 172 16.93 -3.04 2.87
CA ALA A 172 15.85 -3.87 2.34
C ALA A 172 16.07 -4.21 0.86
N TRP A 173 16.58 -3.26 0.07
CA TRP A 173 16.93 -3.49 -1.32
C TRP A 173 18.06 -4.51 -1.46
N ASN A 174 19.15 -4.34 -0.70
CA ASN A 174 20.27 -5.28 -0.71
C ASN A 174 19.84 -6.69 -0.31
N GLU A 175 19.02 -6.82 0.73
CA GLU A 175 18.48 -8.11 1.14
C GLU A 175 17.62 -8.74 0.03
N LEU A 176 16.77 -7.97 -0.63
CA LEU A 176 15.99 -8.45 -1.77
C LEU A 176 16.89 -8.91 -2.91
N ALA A 177 17.84 -8.07 -3.32
CA ALA A 177 18.74 -8.34 -4.45
C ALA A 177 19.59 -9.59 -4.21
N GLU A 178 20.20 -9.72 -3.03
CA GLU A 178 21.03 -10.86 -2.65
C GLU A 178 20.26 -12.18 -2.61
N ASN A 179 19.04 -12.17 -2.03
CA ASN A 179 18.24 -13.37 -1.88
C ASN A 179 17.61 -13.80 -3.22
N VAL A 180 17.09 -12.87 -4.01
CA VAL A 180 16.49 -13.20 -5.32
C VAL A 180 17.54 -13.70 -6.32
N ALA A 181 18.77 -13.17 -6.28
CA ALA A 181 19.88 -13.59 -7.15
C ALA A 181 20.26 -15.08 -7.00
N GLN A 182 19.82 -15.73 -5.92
CA GLN A 182 20.13 -17.12 -5.59
C GLN A 182 18.87 -18.00 -5.49
N ALA A 183 17.68 -17.39 -5.57
CA ALA A 183 16.42 -18.04 -5.30
C ALA A 183 16.11 -19.17 -6.29
N THR A 184 15.75 -20.33 -5.75
CA THR A 184 15.22 -21.45 -6.56
C THR A 184 13.69 -21.50 -6.55
N LYS A 185 13.08 -20.78 -5.62
CA LYS A 185 11.64 -20.55 -5.52
C LYS A 185 11.35 -19.14 -5.02
N ILE A 186 10.37 -18.49 -5.64
CA ILE A 186 9.88 -17.18 -5.23
C ILE A 186 8.36 -17.23 -5.24
N ASP A 187 7.73 -17.04 -4.09
CA ASP A 187 6.28 -16.84 -4.00
C ASP A 187 6.01 -15.34 -3.91
N ALA A 188 5.20 -14.79 -4.83
CA ALA A 188 4.83 -13.37 -4.83
C ALA A 188 3.48 -13.16 -4.15
N TYR A 189 3.40 -12.11 -3.34
CA TYR A 189 2.24 -11.77 -2.53
C TYR A 189 1.77 -10.34 -2.80
N LEU A 190 0.45 -10.19 -2.88
CA LEU A 190 -0.27 -8.91 -2.86
C LEU A 190 -1.32 -8.99 -1.75
N HIS A 191 -1.40 -7.98 -0.88
CA HIS A 191 -2.34 -7.97 0.26
C HIS A 191 -2.31 -9.25 1.10
N ASN A 192 -1.11 -9.80 1.37
CA ASN A 192 -0.90 -11.06 2.09
C ASN A 192 -1.54 -12.30 1.43
N LYS A 193 -1.99 -12.19 0.18
CA LYS A 193 -2.45 -13.32 -0.63
C LYS A 193 -1.38 -13.68 -1.63
N LYS A 194 -1.05 -14.97 -1.71
CA LYS A 194 -0.14 -15.46 -2.73
C LYS A 194 -0.82 -15.37 -4.10
N VAL A 195 -0.17 -14.71 -5.05
CA VAL A 195 -0.69 -14.53 -6.42
C VAL A 195 0.10 -15.31 -7.46
N ALA A 196 1.38 -15.60 -7.22
CA ALA A 196 2.20 -16.41 -8.11
C ALA A 196 3.28 -17.19 -7.38
N THR A 197 3.77 -18.24 -8.04
CA THR A 197 4.95 -19.01 -7.63
C THR A 197 5.87 -19.16 -8.83
N PHE A 198 7.13 -18.75 -8.68
CA PHE A 198 8.19 -18.89 -9.65
C PHE A 198 9.18 -19.96 -9.18
N THR A 199 9.57 -20.88 -10.06
CA THR A 199 10.50 -21.98 -9.74
C THR A 199 11.61 -22.10 -10.79
N PRO A 200 12.49 -21.09 -10.92
CA PRO A 200 13.56 -21.12 -11.90
C PRO A 200 14.57 -22.23 -11.62
N SER A 201 15.14 -22.79 -12.68
CA SER A 201 16.21 -23.79 -12.52
C SER A 201 17.49 -23.13 -11.97
N PRO A 202 18.28 -23.79 -11.11
CA PRO A 202 19.54 -23.23 -10.59
C PRO A 202 20.52 -22.80 -11.69
N ALA A 203 20.55 -23.53 -12.81
CA ALA A 203 21.39 -23.18 -13.96
C ALA A 203 20.95 -21.88 -14.65
N ASN A 204 19.66 -21.60 -14.69
CA ASN A 204 19.11 -20.34 -15.21
C ASN A 204 19.38 -19.18 -14.23
N VAL A 205 19.19 -19.42 -12.92
CA VAL A 205 19.50 -18.43 -11.86
C VAL A 205 20.95 -17.97 -11.97
N ALA A 206 21.90 -18.91 -11.93
CA ALA A 206 23.32 -18.62 -11.98
C ALA A 206 23.76 -17.88 -13.27
N LYS A 207 23.06 -18.13 -14.38
CA LYS A 207 23.40 -17.53 -15.69
C LYS A 207 22.85 -16.12 -15.88
N VAL A 208 21.66 -15.83 -15.33
CA VAL A 208 20.90 -14.62 -15.71
C VAL A 208 20.82 -13.62 -14.57
N VAL A 209 20.52 -14.05 -13.34
CA VAL A 209 20.23 -13.15 -12.22
C VAL A 209 21.30 -13.14 -11.14
N SER A 210 22.43 -13.82 -11.35
CA SER A 210 23.55 -13.77 -10.40
C SER A 210 24.13 -12.36 -10.25
N GLU A 211 24.06 -11.55 -11.30
CA GLU A 211 24.49 -10.15 -11.28
C GLU A 211 23.51 -9.23 -10.53
N LEU A 212 22.27 -9.68 -10.26
CA LEU A 212 21.31 -8.92 -9.46
C LEU A 212 21.86 -8.66 -8.04
N ALA A 213 22.66 -9.56 -7.46
CA ALA A 213 23.27 -9.33 -6.15
C ALA A 213 24.26 -8.15 -6.12
N SER A 214 24.69 -7.66 -7.29
CA SER A 214 25.55 -6.47 -7.42
C SER A 214 24.78 -5.18 -7.65
N CYS A 215 23.45 -5.25 -7.73
CA CYS A 215 22.55 -4.12 -7.83
C CYS A 215 22.40 -3.46 -6.47
N GLN A 216 23.39 -2.64 -6.13
CA GLN A 216 23.46 -1.93 -4.86
C GLN A 216 22.46 -0.78 -4.82
N GLU A 217 22.10 -0.37 -3.62
CA GLU A 217 21.26 0.78 -3.34
C GLU A 217 21.77 2.10 -3.96
N MET A 218 20.88 3.10 -4.07
CA MET A 218 21.24 4.45 -4.49
C MET A 218 21.81 5.33 -3.35
N LEU A 219 21.58 4.95 -2.09
CA LEU A 219 22.16 5.64 -0.93
C LEU A 219 23.68 5.70 -1.08
N TYR A 220 24.24 6.91 -1.10
CA TYR A 220 25.67 7.25 -1.25
C TYR A 220 26.21 7.50 -2.67
N GLN A 221 25.43 7.36 -3.74
CA GLN A 221 25.94 7.67 -5.09
C GLN A 221 26.26 9.17 -5.33
N ASP A 222 25.81 10.06 -4.45
CA ASP A 222 26.14 11.50 -4.46
C ASP A 222 27.53 11.85 -3.89
N GLN A 223 28.22 10.91 -3.23
CA GLN A 223 29.43 11.23 -2.47
C GLN A 223 30.74 11.18 -3.25
N ASP A 224 30.73 10.87 -4.56
CA ASP A 224 31.95 10.85 -5.39
C ASP A 224 32.21 12.15 -6.18
N ASN A 225 31.46 13.21 -5.89
CA ASN A 225 31.59 14.53 -6.54
C ASN A 225 32.09 15.64 -5.58
N TRP A 226 33.10 15.36 -4.74
CA TRP A 226 33.83 16.39 -3.97
C TRP A 226 35.34 16.22 -3.99
#